data_AF-A0A660WM78-F1
#
_entry.id   AF-A0A660WM78-F1
#
_cell.length_a   1.000
_cell.length_b   1.000
_cell.length_c   1.000
_cell.angle_alpha   90.00
_cell.angle_beta   90.00
_cell.angle_gamma   90.00
#
_symmetry.space_group_name_H-M   'P 1'
#
loop_
_entity.id
_entity.type
_entity.pdbx_description
1 polymer ?
#
loop_
_entity_poly.entity_id
_entity_poly.type
_entity_poly.pdbx_seq_one_letter_code
_entity_poly.pdbx_strand_id
1 'polypeptide(L)'
;MERERKIFREGIEEFEPEIREPFVEGFNLRTVISALFIGFVMLPGSIYLGLITGAGLGGAAQWVTVILLVEIAKRSFVELKKQEIYIIYILASSLVSAGLVLGAASLILQGGAFSDLIWKQYLVRSPYAKFFGVAKHIPKWAVPPADSIALVKRTFFHRDWAIPILLLIVHNVLFRINMFSL
;
A
#
# COMPACT_ATOMS: atom_id res chain seq x y z
N MET A 1 -12.37 43.35 -2.79
CA MET A 1 -12.06 42.75 -4.11
C MET A 1 -10.74 43.24 -4.73
N GLU A 2 -10.61 44.48 -5.19
CA GLU A 2 -9.38 44.91 -5.91
C GLU A 2 -8.16 45.08 -4.97
N ARG A 3 -8.40 45.54 -3.74
CA ARG A 3 -7.39 45.67 -2.67
C ARG A 3 -6.85 44.32 -2.18
N GLU A 4 -7.70 43.32 -2.07
CA GLU A 4 -7.33 41.96 -1.65
C GLU A 4 -6.51 41.24 -2.72
N ARG A 5 -6.85 41.43 -4.00
CA ARG A 5 -6.02 40.92 -5.11
C ARG A 5 -4.63 41.55 -5.11
N LYS A 6 -4.52 42.83 -4.72
CA LYS A 6 -3.23 43.52 -4.63
C LYS A 6 -2.39 43.00 -3.46
N ILE A 7 -2.98 42.85 -2.28
CA ILE A 7 -2.31 42.28 -1.09
C ILE A 7 -1.88 40.82 -1.34
N PHE A 8 -2.74 40.02 -1.97
CA PHE A 8 -2.39 38.65 -2.35
C PHE A 8 -1.21 38.64 -3.32
N ARG A 9 -1.22 39.50 -4.34
CA ARG A 9 -0.16 39.61 -5.36
C ARG A 9 1.18 40.09 -4.77
N GLU A 10 1.14 41.05 -3.85
CA GLU A 10 2.33 41.50 -3.11
C GLU A 10 2.88 40.37 -2.20
N GLY A 11 2.00 39.59 -1.56
CA GLY A 11 2.41 38.45 -0.73
C GLY A 11 3.05 37.27 -1.48
N ILE A 12 2.69 37.04 -2.76
CA ILE A 12 3.37 36.04 -3.61
C ILE A 12 4.71 36.55 -4.14
N GLU A 13 4.85 37.86 -4.36
CA GLU A 13 6.10 38.48 -4.79
C GLU A 13 7.14 38.55 -3.66
N GLU A 14 6.69 38.65 -2.40
CA GLU A 14 7.54 38.65 -1.20
C GLU A 14 7.85 37.23 -0.66
N PHE A 15 7.20 36.19 -1.20
CA PHE A 15 7.45 34.81 -0.80
C PHE A 15 8.80 34.32 -1.34
N GLU A 16 9.87 34.53 -0.57
CA GLU A 16 11.11 33.79 -0.76
C GLU A 16 11.05 32.46 -0.01
N PRO A 17 11.15 31.31 -0.70
CA PRO A 17 11.20 30.03 -0.01
C PRO A 17 12.47 29.97 0.85
N GLU A 18 12.29 29.57 2.12
CA GLU A 18 13.36 29.43 3.10
C GLU A 18 14.48 28.47 2.63
N ILE A 19 14.15 27.56 1.71
CA ILE A 19 15.07 26.60 1.09
C ILE A 19 14.98 26.74 -0.44
N ARG A 20 16.02 27.30 -1.07
CA ARG A 20 16.19 27.34 -2.54
C ARG A 20 16.98 26.13 -3.04
N GLU A 21 16.45 24.92 -2.86
CA GLU A 21 17.03 23.75 -3.54
C GLU A 21 16.39 23.59 -4.92
N PRO A 22 17.19 23.44 -6.00
CA PRO A 22 16.64 23.16 -7.32
C PRO A 22 15.93 21.81 -7.33
N PHE A 23 14.81 21.71 -8.04
CA PHE A 23 14.11 20.45 -8.22
C PHE A 23 15.03 19.44 -8.91
N VAL A 24 15.16 18.25 -8.31
CA VAL A 24 15.89 17.13 -8.91
C VAL A 24 14.92 15.97 -9.09
N GLU A 25 14.91 15.40 -10.29
CA GLU A 25 14.07 14.25 -10.60
C GLU A 25 14.57 12.99 -9.87
N GLY A 26 13.68 12.39 -9.08
CA GLY A 26 13.90 11.11 -8.42
C GLY A 26 13.24 9.93 -9.14
N PHE A 27 12.22 10.17 -9.98
CA PHE A 27 11.53 9.09 -10.67
C PHE A 27 12.32 8.65 -11.89
N ASN A 28 12.88 7.44 -11.83
CA ASN A 28 13.65 6.87 -12.93
C ASN A 28 13.67 5.33 -12.85
N LEU A 29 14.37 4.70 -13.78
CA LEU A 29 14.45 3.24 -13.89
C LEU A 29 14.96 2.57 -12.59
N ARG A 30 15.86 3.20 -11.84
CA ARG A 30 16.37 2.67 -10.56
C ARG A 30 15.24 2.58 -9.53
N THR A 31 14.45 3.64 -9.40
CA THR A 31 13.27 3.63 -8.52
C THR A 31 12.18 2.65 -8.98
N VAL A 32 12.01 2.46 -10.29
CA VAL A 32 11.05 1.47 -10.83
C VAL A 32 11.49 0.06 -10.48
N ILE A 33 12.78 -0.27 -10.63
CA ILE A 33 13.32 -1.57 -10.23
C ILE A 33 13.14 -1.80 -8.73
N SER A 34 13.42 -0.79 -7.90
CA SER A 34 13.14 -0.85 -6.46
C SER A 34 11.66 -1.07 -6.16
N ALA A 35 10.75 -0.41 -6.88
CA ALA A 35 9.31 -0.59 -6.72
C ALA A 35 8.87 -2.03 -7.04
N LEU A 36 9.42 -2.62 -8.11
CA LEU A 36 9.16 -4.01 -8.48
C LEU A 36 9.69 -4.98 -7.42
N PHE A 37 10.89 -4.74 -6.89
CA PHE A 37 11.43 -5.55 -5.79
C PHE A 37 10.53 -5.49 -4.55
N ILE A 38 10.13 -4.29 -4.13
CA ILE A 38 9.22 -4.11 -3.00
C ILE A 38 7.89 -4.83 -3.29
N GLY A 39 7.33 -4.64 -4.48
CA GLY A 39 6.03 -5.16 -4.86
C GLY A 39 5.96 -6.69 -4.98
N PHE A 40 6.97 -7.32 -5.58
CA PHE A 40 6.96 -8.76 -5.87
C PHE A 40 7.69 -9.61 -4.83
N VAL A 41 8.62 -9.03 -4.07
CA VAL A 41 9.41 -9.78 -3.08
C VAL A 41 9.01 -9.40 -1.67
N MET A 42 9.07 -8.11 -1.32
CA MET A 42 8.86 -7.68 0.06
C MET A 42 7.40 -7.71 0.49
N LEU A 43 6.47 -7.28 -0.38
CA LEU A 43 5.03 -7.28 -0.07
C LEU A 43 4.51 -8.70 0.19
N PRO A 44 4.71 -9.71 -0.69
CA PRO A 44 4.24 -11.07 -0.40
C PRO A 44 4.87 -11.66 0.87
N GLY A 45 6.15 -11.36 1.13
CA GLY A 45 6.84 -11.77 2.36
C GLY A 45 6.21 -11.14 3.62
N SER A 46 5.89 -9.84 3.56
CA SER A 46 5.19 -9.12 4.65
C SER A 46 3.81 -9.71 4.94
N ILE A 47 3.02 -9.97 3.89
CA ILE A 47 1.68 -10.57 4.03
C ILE A 47 1.78 -11.96 4.65
N TYR A 48 2.68 -12.81 4.14
CA TYR A 48 2.87 -14.16 4.67
C TYR A 48 3.22 -14.15 6.15
N LEU A 49 4.18 -13.31 6.55
CA LEU A 49 4.57 -13.22 7.94
C LEU A 49 3.41 -12.71 8.79
N GLY A 50 2.74 -11.64 8.36
CA GLY A 50 1.58 -11.08 9.07
C GLY A 50 0.45 -12.10 9.28
N LEU A 51 0.23 -13.01 8.33
CA LEU A 51 -0.76 -14.09 8.46
C LEU A 51 -0.34 -15.19 9.44
N ILE A 52 0.95 -15.51 9.54
CA ILE A 52 1.45 -16.58 10.41
C ILE A 52 1.63 -16.13 11.85
N THR A 53 2.26 -14.97 12.05
CA THR A 53 2.55 -14.45 13.38
C THR A 53 1.34 -13.73 13.98
N GLY A 54 0.32 -13.42 13.17
CA GLY A 54 -0.81 -12.57 13.55
C GLY A 54 -0.41 -11.12 13.86
N ALA A 55 0.85 -10.76 13.61
CA ALA A 55 1.43 -9.47 13.87
C ALA A 55 2.30 -9.07 12.68
N GLY A 56 2.22 -7.81 12.26
CA GLY A 56 3.04 -7.37 11.15
C GLY A 56 4.52 -7.21 11.50
N LEU A 57 5.36 -7.02 10.49
CA LEU A 57 6.80 -6.78 10.59
C LEU A 57 7.17 -5.51 11.40
N GLY A 58 6.21 -4.61 11.60
CA GLY A 58 6.39 -3.35 12.32
C GLY A 58 7.09 -2.27 11.51
N GLY A 59 7.25 -1.08 12.08
CA GLY A 59 7.85 0.07 11.39
C GLY A 59 9.30 -0.14 10.95
N ALA A 60 10.01 -1.09 11.57
CA ALA A 60 11.40 -1.40 11.21
C ALA A 60 11.53 -1.98 9.80
N ALA A 61 10.54 -2.73 9.29
CA ALA A 61 10.66 -3.35 7.96
C ALA A 61 10.75 -2.35 6.82
N GLN A 62 10.11 -1.18 6.96
CA GLN A 62 10.26 -0.09 5.99
C GLN A 62 11.72 0.34 5.89
N TRP A 63 12.34 0.65 7.03
CA TRP A 63 13.74 1.10 7.08
C TRP A 63 14.71 0.02 6.64
N VAL A 64 14.52 -1.23 7.07
CA VAL A 64 15.36 -2.36 6.64
C VAL A 64 15.32 -2.53 5.13
N THR A 65 14.12 -2.41 4.52
CA THR A 65 13.98 -2.49 3.06
C THR A 65 14.75 -1.38 2.34
N VAL A 66 14.63 -0.14 2.82
CA VAL A 66 15.34 1.01 2.26
C VAL A 66 16.85 0.83 2.39
N ILE A 67 17.33 0.45 3.57
CA ILE A 67 18.75 0.20 3.85
C ILE A 67 19.29 -0.90 2.94
N LEU A 68 18.58 -2.02 2.79
CA LEU A 68 18.99 -3.11 1.91
C LEU A 68 19.10 -2.66 0.46
N LEU A 69 18.12 -1.92 -0.06
CA LEU A 69 18.14 -1.43 -1.44
C LEU A 69 19.28 -0.43 -1.68
N VAL A 70 19.51 0.48 -0.73
CA VAL A 70 20.63 1.43 -0.79
C VAL A 70 21.96 0.71 -0.76
N GLU A 71 22.10 -0.30 0.09
CA GLU A 71 23.33 -1.07 0.23
C GLU A 71 23.60 -1.96 -0.99
N ILE A 72 22.57 -2.54 -1.59
CA ILE A 72 22.67 -3.25 -2.87
C ILE A 72 23.13 -2.29 -3.97
N ALA A 73 22.51 -1.12 -4.09
CA ALA A 73 22.89 -0.12 -5.08
C ALA A 73 24.36 0.30 -4.92
N LYS A 74 24.79 0.59 -3.70
CA LYS A 74 26.20 0.92 -3.38
C LYS A 74 27.16 -0.20 -3.79
N ARG A 75 26.82 -1.47 -3.53
CA ARG A 75 27.64 -2.63 -3.92
C ARG A 75 27.66 -2.89 -5.43
N SER A 76 26.62 -2.46 -6.13
CA SER A 76 26.55 -2.45 -7.59
C SER A 76 27.20 -1.22 -8.21
N PHE A 77 27.94 -0.41 -7.45
CA PHE A 77 28.54 0.86 -7.90
C PHE A 77 27.52 1.86 -8.47
N VAL A 78 26.28 1.82 -7.97
CA VAL A 78 25.20 2.75 -8.33
C VAL A 78 25.00 3.74 -7.18
N GLU A 79 25.23 5.02 -7.46
CA GLU A 79 24.92 6.10 -6.53
C GLU A 79 23.45 6.51 -6.63
N LEU A 80 22.74 6.45 -5.50
CA LEU A 80 21.35 6.89 -5.38
C LEU A 80 21.29 8.32 -4.81
N LYS A 81 20.56 9.19 -5.51
CA LYS A 81 20.22 10.54 -5.06
C LYS A 81 19.23 10.49 -3.89
N LYS A 82 19.19 11.55 -3.10
CA LYS A 82 18.24 11.71 -1.98
C LYS A 82 16.78 11.52 -2.43
N GLN A 83 16.42 12.02 -3.60
CA GLN A 83 15.08 11.95 -4.16
C GLN A 83 14.69 10.52 -4.55
N GLU A 84 15.64 9.72 -5.04
CA GLU A 84 15.42 8.30 -5.34
C GLU A 84 15.19 7.51 -4.04
N ILE A 85 16.02 7.76 -3.01
CA ILE A 85 15.88 7.14 -1.69
C ILE A 85 14.52 7.51 -1.06
N TYR A 86 14.08 8.76 -1.22
CA TYR A 86 12.79 9.21 -0.71
C TYR A 86 11.61 8.50 -1.40
N ILE A 87 11.67 8.31 -2.73
CA ILE A 87 10.66 7.53 -3.45
C ILE A 87 10.66 6.07 -2.97
N ILE A 88 11.83 5.45 -2.84
CA ILE A 88 11.95 4.08 -2.30
C ILE A 88 11.36 4.00 -0.89
N TYR A 89 11.60 5.01 -0.05
CA TYR A 89 11.06 5.09 1.31
C TYR A 89 9.52 5.17 1.32
N ILE A 90 8.94 6.01 0.47
CA ILE A 90 7.48 6.09 0.31
C ILE A 90 6.92 4.75 -0.18
N LEU A 91 7.55 4.11 -1.16
CA LEU A 91 7.11 2.81 -1.64
C LEU A 91 7.20 1.73 -0.56
N ALA A 92 8.29 1.71 0.21
CA ALA A 92 8.50 0.78 1.31
C ALA A 92 7.48 0.98 2.44
N SER A 93 6.89 2.19 2.59
CA SER A 93 5.80 2.41 3.56
C SER A 93 4.60 1.50 3.34
N SER A 94 4.38 1.02 2.11
CA SER A 94 3.32 0.06 1.78
C SER A 94 3.50 -1.30 2.46
N LEU A 95 4.70 -1.62 2.94
CA LEU A 95 4.97 -2.84 3.70
C LEU A 95 4.34 -2.80 5.08
N VAL A 96 4.31 -1.61 5.68
CA VAL A 96 3.82 -1.36 7.03
C VAL A 96 2.38 -0.86 7.01
N SER A 97 1.89 -0.37 5.86
CA SER A 97 0.51 0.06 5.75
C SER A 97 -0.43 -1.10 6.02
N ALA A 98 -1.34 -0.87 6.97
CA ALA A 98 -2.37 -1.82 7.32
C ALA A 98 -3.36 -1.92 6.16
N GLY A 99 -3.65 -3.14 5.71
CA GLY A 99 -4.81 -3.42 4.89
C GLY A 99 -6.08 -3.04 5.65
N LEU A 100 -7.06 -2.49 4.94
CA LEU A 100 -8.34 -2.12 5.53
C LEU A 100 -9.18 -3.36 5.84
N VAL A 101 -9.08 -3.88 7.05
CA VAL A 101 -9.93 -5.00 7.50
C VAL A 101 -11.29 -4.47 7.95
N LEU A 102 -12.17 -4.25 6.97
CA LEU A 102 -13.58 -3.93 7.23
C LEU A 102 -14.22 -5.06 8.06
N GLY A 103 -14.55 -4.77 9.32
CA GLY A 103 -15.23 -5.70 10.24
C GLY A 103 -14.35 -6.36 11.29
N ALA A 104 -13.03 -6.13 11.32
CA ALA A 104 -12.16 -6.62 12.40
C ALA A 104 -11.20 -5.53 12.88
N ALA A 105 -11.68 -4.70 13.81
CA ALA A 105 -10.95 -3.55 14.36
C ALA A 105 -9.60 -3.92 15.03
N SER A 106 -9.37 -5.19 15.35
CA SER A 106 -8.15 -5.66 16.02
C SER A 106 -7.12 -6.30 15.08
N LEU A 107 -7.41 -6.47 13.78
CA LEU A 107 -6.47 -7.10 12.85
C LEU A 107 -5.67 -6.05 12.07
N ILE A 108 -4.39 -5.91 12.42
CA ILE A 108 -3.43 -5.08 11.70
C ILE A 108 -2.68 -5.98 10.71
N LEU A 109 -3.29 -6.19 9.54
CA LEU A 109 -2.65 -6.94 8.46
C LEU A 109 -1.71 -6.03 7.69
N GLN A 110 -0.41 -6.27 7.79
CA GLN A 110 0.61 -5.54 7.04
C GLN A 110 0.79 -6.15 5.63
N GLY A 111 1.41 -5.40 4.72
CA GLY A 111 1.60 -5.80 3.33
C GLY A 111 0.65 -5.15 2.33
N GLY A 112 0.13 -3.97 2.64
CA GLY A 112 -0.59 -3.13 1.69
C GLY A 112 -2.02 -3.56 1.41
N ALA A 113 -2.63 -2.93 0.39
CA ALA A 113 -4.06 -3.02 0.16
C ALA A 113 -4.56 -4.45 -0.14
N PHE A 114 -3.75 -5.26 -0.81
CA PHE A 114 -4.11 -6.65 -1.16
C PHE A 114 -4.02 -7.65 -0.01
N SER A 115 -3.36 -7.29 1.11
CA SER A 115 -3.23 -8.14 2.30
C SER A 115 -4.61 -8.54 2.85
N ASP A 116 -5.54 -7.59 2.88
CA ASP A 116 -6.93 -7.80 3.33
C ASP A 116 -7.67 -8.81 2.44
N LEU A 117 -7.55 -8.71 1.11
CA LEU A 117 -8.21 -9.63 0.18
C LEU A 117 -7.70 -11.07 0.35
N ILE A 118 -6.39 -11.24 0.54
CA ILE A 118 -5.78 -12.55 0.80
C ILE A 118 -6.29 -13.14 2.11
N TRP A 119 -6.35 -12.33 3.18
CA TRP A 119 -6.87 -12.77 4.47
C TRP A 119 -8.35 -13.16 4.41
N LYS A 120 -9.20 -12.37 3.75
CA LYS A 120 -10.62 -12.71 3.55
C LYS A 120 -10.79 -14.02 2.77
N GLN A 121 -9.98 -14.22 1.72
CA GLN A 121 -9.94 -15.49 0.99
C GLN A 121 -9.56 -16.67 1.90
N TYR A 122 -8.58 -16.48 2.79
CA TYR A 122 -8.20 -17.50 3.78
C TYR A 122 -9.35 -17.79 4.75
N LEU A 123 -9.96 -16.74 5.32
CA LEU A 123 -11.04 -16.86 6.29
C LEU A 123 -12.21 -17.69 5.74
N VAL A 124 -12.73 -17.34 4.55
CA VAL A 124 -13.85 -18.05 3.89
C VAL A 124 -13.55 -19.54 3.68
N ARG A 125 -12.29 -19.89 3.44
CA ARG A 125 -11.85 -21.26 3.15
C ARG A 125 -11.43 -22.05 4.38
N SER A 126 -11.24 -21.38 5.51
CA SER A 126 -10.78 -22.02 6.74
C SER A 126 -11.75 -23.15 7.18
N PRO A 127 -11.22 -24.24 7.76
CA PRO A 127 -12.06 -25.31 8.31
C PRO A 127 -13.07 -24.77 9.35
N TYR A 128 -12.66 -23.78 10.13
CA TYR A 128 -13.51 -23.12 11.12
C TYR A 128 -14.70 -22.39 10.47
N ALA A 129 -14.48 -21.58 9.44
CA ALA A 129 -15.58 -20.87 8.77
C ALA A 129 -16.58 -21.83 8.10
N LYS A 130 -16.11 -23.00 7.64
CA LYS A 130 -16.97 -24.07 7.13
C LYS A 130 -17.74 -24.76 8.26
N PHE A 131 -17.07 -25.10 9.36
CA PHE A 131 -17.66 -25.78 10.51
C PHE A 131 -18.76 -24.94 11.18
N PHE A 132 -18.50 -23.66 11.41
CA PHE A 132 -19.47 -22.73 11.99
C PHE A 132 -20.52 -22.23 10.97
N GLY A 133 -20.47 -22.66 9.71
CA GLY A 133 -21.41 -22.23 8.67
C GLY A 133 -21.28 -20.76 8.25
N VAL A 134 -20.35 -20.00 8.82
CA VAL A 134 -20.17 -18.56 8.59
C VAL A 134 -19.80 -18.26 7.13
N ALA A 135 -19.11 -19.18 6.45
CA ALA A 135 -18.69 -19.00 5.06
C ALA A 135 -19.85 -18.63 4.11
N LYS A 136 -21.08 -19.08 4.39
CA LYS A 136 -22.28 -18.79 3.56
C LYS A 136 -22.88 -17.40 3.83
N HIS A 137 -22.59 -16.83 5.01
CA HIS A 137 -23.10 -15.53 5.44
C HIS A 137 -22.19 -14.38 5.05
N ILE A 138 -20.97 -14.67 4.60
CA ILE A 138 -20.03 -13.64 4.13
C ILE A 138 -20.52 -13.10 2.78
N PRO A 139 -20.69 -11.77 2.65
CA PRO A 139 -21.25 -11.19 1.44
C PRO A 139 -20.26 -11.24 0.26
N LYS A 140 -20.81 -11.47 -0.94
CA LYS A 140 -20.01 -11.59 -2.18
C LYS A 140 -19.23 -10.34 -2.57
N TRP A 141 -19.63 -9.17 -2.07
CA TRP A 141 -18.91 -7.92 -2.31
C TRP A 141 -17.60 -7.83 -1.51
N ALA A 142 -17.48 -8.56 -0.40
CA ALA A 142 -16.27 -8.57 0.42
C ALA A 142 -15.24 -9.57 -0.09
N VAL A 143 -15.70 -10.73 -0.57
CA VAL A 143 -14.85 -11.84 -1.02
C VAL A 143 -15.68 -12.82 -1.87
N PRO A 144 -15.09 -13.45 -2.90
CA PRO A 144 -15.78 -14.50 -3.65
C PRO A 144 -16.26 -15.66 -2.75
N PRO A 145 -17.35 -16.36 -3.14
CA PRO A 145 -17.80 -17.57 -2.45
C PRO A 145 -16.69 -18.63 -2.33
N ALA A 146 -16.73 -19.45 -1.28
CA ALA A 146 -15.72 -20.50 -1.01
C ALA A 146 -15.47 -21.44 -2.21
N ASP A 147 -16.54 -21.74 -2.94
CA ASP A 147 -16.57 -22.65 -4.10
C ASP A 147 -16.30 -21.94 -5.44
N SER A 148 -16.02 -20.63 -5.43
CA SER A 148 -15.69 -19.87 -6.64
C SER A 148 -14.40 -20.39 -7.29
N ILE A 149 -14.42 -20.47 -8.62
CA ILE A 149 -13.27 -20.81 -9.46
C ILE A 149 -12.10 -19.86 -9.21
N ALA A 150 -12.37 -18.59 -8.88
CA ALA A 150 -11.36 -17.59 -8.54
C ALA A 150 -10.48 -18.05 -7.38
N LEU A 151 -11.11 -18.52 -6.31
CA LEU A 151 -10.39 -18.97 -5.13
C LEU A 151 -9.69 -20.30 -5.42
N VAL A 152 -10.31 -21.21 -6.19
CA VAL A 152 -9.71 -22.51 -6.52
C VAL A 152 -8.41 -22.33 -7.30
N LYS A 153 -8.42 -21.45 -8.30
CA LYS A 153 -7.24 -21.11 -9.11
C LYS A 153 -6.25 -20.17 -8.40
N ARG A 154 -6.55 -19.72 -7.17
CA ARG A 154 -5.72 -18.78 -6.38
C ARG A 154 -5.32 -17.55 -7.20
N THR A 155 -6.26 -17.01 -7.97
CA THR A 155 -6.01 -15.88 -8.87
C THR A 155 -6.94 -14.71 -8.54
N PHE A 156 -6.41 -13.51 -8.64
CA PHE A 156 -7.20 -12.27 -8.59
C PHE A 156 -7.79 -11.91 -9.96
N PHE A 157 -7.32 -12.56 -11.04
CA PHE A 157 -7.80 -12.34 -12.40
C PHE A 157 -9.07 -13.14 -12.69
N HIS A 158 -10.16 -12.83 -11.98
CA HIS A 158 -11.47 -13.43 -12.19
C HIS A 158 -12.58 -12.41 -11.91
N ARG A 159 -13.71 -12.52 -12.60
CA ARG A 159 -14.85 -11.59 -12.48
C ARG A 159 -15.38 -11.48 -11.05
N ASP A 160 -15.32 -12.56 -10.29
CA ASP A 160 -15.78 -12.59 -8.89
C ASP A 160 -14.97 -11.64 -7.98
N TRP A 161 -13.72 -11.31 -8.34
CA TRP A 161 -12.91 -10.34 -7.60
C TRP A 161 -13.15 -8.90 -8.03
N ALA A 162 -13.91 -8.65 -9.11
CA ALA A 162 -14.11 -7.31 -9.64
C ALA A 162 -14.76 -6.37 -8.62
N ILE A 163 -15.80 -6.84 -7.91
CA ILE A 163 -16.50 -6.03 -6.90
C ILE A 163 -15.58 -5.75 -5.69
N PRO A 164 -14.95 -6.75 -5.04
CA PRO A 164 -14.02 -6.49 -3.94
C PRO A 164 -12.85 -5.55 -4.32
N ILE A 165 -12.26 -5.75 -5.49
CA ILE A 165 -11.15 -4.91 -5.96
C ILE A 165 -11.63 -3.49 -6.25
N LEU A 166 -12.79 -3.33 -6.89
CA LEU A 166 -13.38 -2.02 -7.14
C LEU A 166 -13.64 -1.26 -5.84
N LEU A 167 -14.22 -1.93 -4.83
CA LEU A 167 -14.45 -1.32 -3.52
C LEU A 167 -13.14 -0.91 -2.83
N LEU A 168 -12.11 -1.74 -2.92
CA LEU A 168 -10.77 -1.42 -2.41
C LEU A 168 -10.20 -0.17 -3.10
N ILE A 169 -10.29 -0.08 -4.42
CA ILE A 169 -9.79 1.07 -5.19
C ILE A 169 -10.58 2.33 -4.83
N VAL A 170 -11.91 2.26 -4.87
CA VAL A 170 -12.78 3.39 -4.52
C VAL A 170 -12.49 3.87 -3.10
N HIS A 171 -12.36 2.96 -2.15
CA HIS A 171 -11.98 3.31 -0.79
C HIS A 171 -10.63 4.02 -0.73
N ASN A 172 -9.59 3.48 -1.39
CA ASN A 172 -8.27 4.12 -1.39
C ASN A 172 -8.30 5.52 -2.01
N VAL A 173 -9.06 5.72 -3.10
CA VAL A 173 -9.23 7.03 -3.73
C VAL A 173 -9.96 7.99 -2.80
N LEU A 174 -11.07 7.58 -2.20
CA LEU A 174 -11.82 8.40 -1.25
C LEU A 174 -10.99 8.75 -0.01
N PHE A 175 -10.20 7.81 0.50
CA PHE A 175 -9.29 8.03 1.63
C PHE A 175 -8.22 9.06 1.28
N ARG A 176 -7.65 8.99 0.07
CA ARG A 176 -6.69 9.99 -0.42
C ARG A 176 -7.33 11.37 -0.59
N ILE A 177 -8.54 11.45 -1.15
CA ILE A 177 -9.28 12.71 -1.28
C ILE A 177 -9.53 13.33 0.10
N ASN A 178 -9.98 12.51 1.06
CA ASN A 178 -10.21 12.96 2.43
C ASN A 178 -8.93 13.52 3.07
N MET A 179 -7.78 12.86 2.87
CA MET A 179 -6.48 13.31 3.36
C MET A 179 -6.04 14.68 2.81
N PHE A 180 -6.45 15.05 1.59
CA PHE A 180 -6.12 16.35 0.99
C PHE A 180 -7.18 17.43 1.23
N SER A 181 -8.40 17.03 1.60
CA SER A 181 -9.53 17.93 1.79
C SER A 181 -9.58 18.54 3.21
N LEU A 182 -8.75 18.05 4.13
CA LEU A 182 -8.72 18.41 5.54
C LEU A 182 -7.32 18.90 5.90
#